data_AF-A0A366JYG6-F1
#
_entry.id   AF-A0A366JYG6-F1
#
_cell.length_a   1.000
_cell.length_b   1.000
_cell.length_c   1.000
_cell.angle_alpha   90.00
_cell.angle_beta   90.00
_cell.angle_gamma   90.00
#
_symmetry.space_group_name_H-M   'P 1'
#
loop_
_entity.id
_entity.type
_entity.pdbx_description
1 polymer ?
#
loop_
_entity_poly.entity_id
_entity_poly.type
_entity_poly.pdbx_seq_one_letter_code
_entity_poly.pdbx_strand_id
1 'polypeptide(L)' 'MRAIAILEGALIVWIIMLLGSLMGTFMSEGFIAMVFKLAEGKGILLTVLLIAATLTDMWRDKRRDRLIQKGKLEPNQLF' A
#
# COMPACT_ATOMS: atom_id res chain seq x y z
N MET A 1 -5.99 13.52 6.24
CA MET A 1 -6.67 13.47 4.93
C MET A 1 -5.64 13.65 3.82
N ARG A 2 -5.12 14.87 3.58
CA ARG A 2 -4.03 15.09 2.58
C ARG A 2 -2.79 14.22 2.81
N ALA A 3 -2.34 14.07 4.05
CA ALA A 3 -1.19 13.22 4.38
C ALA A 3 -1.40 11.71 4.07
N ILE A 4 -2.64 11.23 4.11
CA ILE A 4 -2.97 9.82 3.81
C ILE A 4 -2.98 9.61 2.29
N ALA A 5 -3.57 10.54 1.54
CA ALA A 5 -3.53 10.51 0.07
C ALA A 5 -2.08 10.59 -0.47
N ILE A 6 -1.21 11.36 0.19
CA ILE A 6 0.22 11.42 -0.15
C ILE A 6 0.90 10.08 0.15
N LEU A 7 0.55 9.42 1.27
CA LEU A 7 1.08 8.11 1.64
C LEU A 7 0.64 7.02 0.65
N GLU A 8 -0.64 7.01 0.24
CA GLU A 8 -1.18 6.13 -0.81
C GLU A 8 -0.44 6.35 -2.14
N GLY A 9 -0.24 7.61 -2.55
CA GLY A 9 0.52 7.94 -3.75
C GLY A 9 1.98 7.45 -3.69
N ALA A 10 2.64 7.62 -2.54
CA ALA A 10 3.99 7.12 -2.33
C ALA A 10 4.06 5.58 -2.38
N LEU A 11 3.06 4.89 -1.80
CA LEU A 11 2.93 3.43 -1.89
C LEU A 11 2.79 2.95 -3.34
N ILE A 12 1.96 3.62 -4.14
CA ILE A 12 1.78 3.28 -5.56
C ILE A 12 3.09 3.44 -6.33
N VAL A 13 3.77 4.57 -6.18
CA VAL A 13 5.07 4.82 -6.84
C VAL A 13 6.08 3.75 -6.44
N TRP A 14 6.11 3.38 -5.16
CA TRP A 14 7.03 2.39 -4.65
C TRP A 14 6.72 0.97 -5.17
N ILE A 15 5.45 0.59 -5.30
CA ILE A 15 5.03 -0.66 -5.94
C ILE A 15 5.49 -0.71 -7.39
N ILE A 16 5.37 0.40 -8.14
CA ILE A 16 5.83 0.48 -9.54
C ILE A 16 7.35 0.28 -9.61
N MET A 17 8.13 0.94 -8.75
CA MET A 17 9.59 0.76 -8.70
C MET A 17 9.96 -0.69 -8.35
N LEU A 18 9.23 -1.31 -7.43
CA LEU A 18 9.48 -2.68 -7.00
C LEU A 18 9.16 -3.68 -8.11
N LEU A 19 8.06 -3.47 -8.85
CA LEU A 19 7.74 -4.24 -10.07
C LEU A 19 8.84 -4.13 -11.11
N GLY A 20 9.36 -2.93 -11.37
CA GLY A 20 10.49 -2.73 -12.28
C GLY A 20 11.75 -3.48 -11.84
N SER A 21 12.06 -3.45 -10.53
CA SER A 21 13.18 -4.20 -9.98
C SER A 21 13.00 -5.72 -10.07
N LEU A 22 11.78 -6.22 -9.86
CA LEU A 22 11.46 -7.64 -9.98
C LEU A 22 11.53 -8.10 -11.45
N MET A 23 10.98 -7.33 -12.39
CA MET A 23 11.13 -7.61 -13.82
C MET A 23 12.60 -7.60 -14.25
N GLY A 24 13.38 -6.63 -13.78
CA GLY A 24 14.82 -6.60 -14.05
C GLY A 24 15.52 -7.88 -13.57
N THR A 25 15.21 -8.30 -12.34
CA THR A 25 15.75 -9.54 -11.76
C THR A 25 15.30 -10.79 -12.52
N PHE A 26 14.04 -10.82 -12.97
CA PHE A 26 13.52 -11.89 -13.81
C PHE A 26 14.31 -12.05 -15.10
N MET A 27 14.56 -10.93 -15.77
CA MET A 27 15.19 -10.89 -17.08
C MET A 27 16.70 -11.15 -16.99
N SER A 28 17.36 -10.77 -15.88
CA SER A 28 18.80 -10.94 -15.70
C SER A 28 19.20 -12.26 -15.06
N GLU A 29 18.47 -12.69 -14.03
CA GLU A 29 18.86 -13.78 -13.12
C GLU A 29 17.85 -14.94 -13.10
N GLY A 30 16.72 -14.78 -13.79
CA GLY A 30 15.68 -15.80 -13.91
C GLY A 30 14.71 -15.89 -12.73
N PHE A 31 13.78 -16.83 -12.83
CA PHE A 31 12.66 -16.96 -11.88
C PHE A 31 13.10 -17.32 -10.45
N ILE A 32 14.10 -18.19 -10.29
CA ILE A 32 14.56 -18.66 -8.98
C ILE A 32 15.20 -17.50 -8.19
N ALA A 33 16.02 -16.69 -8.85
CA ALA A 33 16.62 -15.50 -8.23
C ALA A 33 15.58 -14.45 -7.85
N MET A 34 14.53 -14.26 -8.65
CA MET A 34 13.40 -13.40 -8.28
C MET A 34 12.74 -13.87 -6.98
N VAL A 35 12.46 -15.16 -6.84
CA VAL A 35 11.82 -15.73 -5.64
C VAL A 35 12.71 -15.57 -4.41
N PHE A 36 14.01 -15.83 -4.55
CA PHE A 36 14.98 -15.59 -3.48
C PHE A 36 15.05 -14.12 -3.06
N LYS A 37 15.08 -13.20 -4.03
CA LYS A 37 15.10 -11.74 -3.77
C LYS A 37 13.80 -11.25 -3.12
N LEU A 38 12.68 -11.92 -3.38
CA LEU A 38 11.42 -11.72 -2.66
C LEU A 38 11.55 -12.21 -1.21
N ALA A 39 12.09 -13.41 -1.00
CA ALA A 39 12.18 -14.05 0.31
C ALA A 39 13.22 -13.39 1.24
N GLU A 40 14.37 -12.97 0.72
CA GLU A 40 15.49 -12.46 1.53
C GLU A 40 15.37 -11.00 1.98
N GLY A 41 14.49 -10.18 1.39
CA GLY A 41 14.41 -8.79 1.86
C GLY A 41 13.35 -7.88 1.27
N LYS A 42 12.93 -8.09 0.01
CA LYS A 42 11.94 -7.18 -0.62
C LYS A 42 10.50 -7.56 -0.29
N GLY A 43 10.20 -8.85 -0.14
CA GLY A 43 8.86 -9.34 0.15
C GLY A 43 8.40 -9.03 1.58
N ILE A 44 9.28 -9.12 2.57
CA ILE A 44 8.96 -8.77 3.96
C ILE A 44 8.62 -7.28 4.07
N LEU A 45 9.43 -6.42 3.46
CA LEU A 45 9.22 -4.96 3.43
C LEU A 45 7.90 -4.59 2.73
N LEU A 46 7.58 -5.26 1.62
CA LEU A 46 6.30 -5.12 0.92
C LEU A 46 5.12 -5.55 1.80
N THR A 47 5.27 -6.68 2.50
CA THR A 47 4.21 -7.23 3.36
C THR A 47 3.92 -6.31 4.54
N VAL A 48 4.96 -5.77 5.19
CA VAL A 48 4.82 -4.79 6.27
C VAL A 48 4.16 -3.51 5.79
N LEU A 49 4.53 -3.01 4.61
CA LEU A 49 3.93 -1.82 4.02
C LEU A 49 2.47 -2.02 3.62
N LEU A 50 2.11 -3.18 3.07
CA LEU A 50 0.72 -3.53 2.78
C LEU A 50 -0.10 -3.61 4.06
N ILE A 51 0.40 -4.27 5.11
CA ILE A 51 -0.27 -4.32 6.42
C ILE A 51 -0.47 -2.91 6.98
N ALA A 52 0.55 -2.04 6.91
CA ALA A 52 0.45 -0.66 7.37
C ALA A 52 -0.59 0.15 6.56
N ALA A 53 -0.65 -0.05 5.24
CA ALA A 53 -1.65 0.56 4.37
C ALA A 53 -3.07 0.09 4.75
N THR A 54 -3.27 -1.22 4.92
CA THR A 54 -4.58 -1.79 5.31
C THR A 54 -5.03 -1.28 6.68
N LEU A 55 -4.13 -1.21 7.65
CA LEU A 55 -4.44 -0.64 8.98
C LEU A 55 -4.81 0.84 8.88
N THR A 56 -4.16 1.59 7.98
CA THR A 56 -4.45 3.02 7.76
C THR A 56 -5.82 3.21 7.11
N ASP A 57 -6.18 2.37 6.13
CA ASP A 57 -7.51 2.37 5.50
C ASP A 57 -8.61 2.00 6.50
N MET A 58 -8.42 0.94 7.27
CA MET A 58 -9.37 0.56 8.32
C MET A 58 -9.57 1.68 9.35
N TRP A 59 -8.50 2.39 9.71
CA TRP A 59 -8.60 3.54 10.61
C TRP A 59 -9.33 4.72 9.97
N ARG A 60 -9.10 4.97 8.67
CA ARG A 60 -9.79 6.01 7.88
C ARG A 60 -11.29 5.73 7.82
N ASP A 61 -11.69 4.50 7.52
CA ASP A 61 -13.09 4.10 7.47
C ASP A 61 -13.75 4.22 8.85
N LYS A 62 -13.09 3.76 9.90
CA LYS A 62 -13.60 3.91 11.27
C LYS A 62 -13.71 5.38 11.73
N ARG A 63 -12.91 6.27 11.15
CA ARG A 63 -13.01 7.73 11.39
C ARG A 63 -14.16 8.34 10.58
N ARG A 64 -14.36 7.88 9.34
CA ARG A 64 -15.47 8.27 8.48
C ARG A 64 -16.82 7.86 9.08
N ASP A 65 -16.96 6.62 9.52
CA ASP A 65 -18.19 6.14 10.19
C ASP A 65 -18.53 6.95 11.44
N ARG A 66 -17.53 7.29 12.25
CA ARG A 66 -17.72 8.16 13.43
C ARG A 66 -18.14 9.58 13.06
N LEU A 67 -17.77 10.09 11.89
CA LEU A 67 -18.17 11.41 11.42
C LEU A 67 -19.58 11.39 10.81
N ILE A 68 -19.94 10.31 10.12
CA ILE A 68 -21.30 10.06 9.62
C ILE A 68 -22.29 9.92 10.79
N GLN A 69 -21.95 9.10 11.80
CA GLN A 69 -22.77 8.94 13.01
C GLN A 69 -22.98 10.25 13.79
N LYS A 70 -22.02 11.18 13.72
CA LYS A 70 -22.13 12.51 14.33
C LYS A 70 -22.89 13.53 13.47
N GLY A 71 -23.42 13.13 12.31
CA GLY A 71 -24.13 14.01 11.38
C GLY A 71 -23.24 15.06 10.71
N LYS A 72 -21.90 14.90 10.78
CA LYS A 72 -20.93 15.84 10.20
C LYS A 72 -20.53 15.47 8.77
N LEU A 73 -20.93 14.29 8.29
CA LEU A 73 -20.75 13.83 6.91
C LEU A 73 -21.99 13.09 6.41
N GLU A 74 -22.37 13.36 5.17
CA GLU A 74 -23.39 12.57 4.49
C GLU A 74 -22.83 11.20 4.05
N PRO A 75 -23.60 10.11 4.13
CA PRO A 75 -23.13 8.75 3.82
C PRO A 75 -22.59 8.58 2.40
N ASN A 76 -23.00 9.47 1.49
CA ASN A 76 -22.70 9.39 0.06
C ASN A 76 -21.59 10.35 -0.41
N GLN A 77 -20.99 11.13 0.50
CA GLN A 77 -19.84 11.93 0.14
C GLN A 77 -18.57 11.08 0.17
N LEU A 78 -17.98 10.88 -1.02
CA LEU A 78 -16.60 10.46 -1.16
C LEU A 78 -15.72 11.53 -0.52
N PHE A 79 -14.92 11.10 0.44
CA PHE A 79 -14.06 11.93 1.26
C PHE A 79 -12.81 12.40 0.52
#